data_AF-A0A509LNT0-F1
#
_entry.id   AF-A0A509LNT0-F1
#
_cell.length_a   1.000
_cell.length_b   1.000
_cell.length_c   1.000
_cell.angle_alpha   90.00
_cell.angle_beta   90.00
_cell.angle_gamma   90.00
#
_symmetry.space_group_name_H-M   'P 1'
#
loop_
_entity.id
_entity.type
_entity.pdbx_description
1 polymer ?
#
loop_
_entity_poly.entity_id
_entity_poly.type
_entity_poly.pdbx_seq_one_letter_code
_entity_poly.pdbx_strand_id
1 'polypeptide(L)' 'MKNYLSFGGGVNSVAMMLLLLDQKAEFEAIFVDHETDWPETYEYFDMFQKWLKDHGLPVPIK' A
#
# COMPACT_ATOMS: atom_id res chain seq x y z
N MET A 1 -3.16 -19.53 7.42
CA MET A 1 -1.92 -18.93 6.87
C MET A 1 -2.21 -17.46 6.64
N LYS A 2 -1.27 -16.57 6.94
CA LYS A 2 -1.42 -15.12 6.74
C LYS A 2 -1.03 -14.77 5.30
N ASN A 3 -1.85 -13.98 4.61
CA ASN A 3 -1.54 -13.52 3.27
C ASN A 3 -0.74 -12.21 3.34
N TYR A 4 0.25 -12.08 2.47
CA TYR A 4 1.07 -10.88 2.36
C TYR A 4 0.96 -10.31 0.95
N LEU A 5 0.76 -8.99 0.87
CA LEU A 5 0.84 -8.24 -0.37
C LEU A 5 2.19 -7.54 -0.43
N SER A 6 3.02 -7.94 -1.39
CA SER A 6 4.18 -7.14 -1.77
C SER A 6 3.69 -5.86 -2.45
N PHE A 7 3.92 -4.72 -1.80
CA PHE A 7 3.36 -3.43 -2.19
C PHE A 7 4.47 -2.47 -2.58
N GLY A 8 4.59 -2.14 -3.87
CA GLY A 8 5.64 -1.21 -4.34
C GLY A 8 5.18 0.23 -4.50
N GLY A 9 3.94 0.58 -4.14
CA GLY A 9 3.37 1.91 -4.40
C GLY A 9 3.09 2.23 -5.88
N GLY A 10 3.47 1.36 -6.82
CA GLY A 10 3.13 1.50 -8.24
C GLY A 10 1.67 1.18 -8.56
N VAL A 11 1.24 1.56 -9.77
CA VAL A 11 -0.14 1.40 -10.28
C VAL A 11 -0.70 0.00 -10.04
N ASN A 12 0.06 -1.05 -10.38
CA ASN A 12 -0.42 -2.42 -10.28
C ASN A 12 -0.57 -2.90 -8.82
N SER A 13 0.40 -2.58 -7.95
CA SER A 13 0.31 -2.94 -6.53
C SER A 13 -0.81 -2.18 -5.81
N VAL A 14 -1.09 -0.94 -6.22
CA VAL A 14 -2.21 -0.15 -5.71
C VAL A 14 -3.54 -0.73 -6.17
N ALA A 15 -3.69 -1.03 -7.46
CA ALA A 15 -4.89 -1.67 -7.99
C ALA A 15 -5.18 -3.02 -7.32
N MET A 16 -4.14 -3.84 -7.10
CA MET A 16 -4.26 -5.10 -6.36
C MET A 16 -4.71 -4.87 -4.92
N MET A 17 -4.10 -3.92 -4.20
CA MET A 17 -4.50 -3.60 -2.82
C MET A 17 -5.97 -3.18 -2.74
N LEU A 18 -6.41 -2.27 -3.62
CA LEU A 18 -7.79 -1.81 -3.66
C LEU A 18 -8.78 -2.94 -3.97
N LEU A 19 -8.44 -3.82 -4.90
CA LEU A 19 -9.25 -5.02 -5.20
C LEU A 19 -9.40 -5.93 -3.98
N LEU A 20 -8.29 -6.20 -3.26
CA LEU A 20 -8.33 -7.06 -2.07
C LEU A 20 -9.15 -6.43 -0.94
N LEU A 21 -9.10 -5.10 -0.79
CA LEU A 21 -9.92 -4.37 0.17
C LEU A 21 -11.41 -4.45 -0.18
N ASP A 22 -11.77 -4.26 -1.45
CA ASP A 22 -13.16 -4.40 -1.94
C ASP A 22 -13.71 -5.81 -1.70
N GLN A 23 -12.87 -6.83 -1.92
CA GLN A 23 -13.19 -8.23 -1.64
C GLN A 23 -13.18 -8.59 -0.15
N LYS A 24 -12.85 -7.65 0.74
CA LYS A 24 -12.70 -7.87 2.19
C LYS A 24 -11.72 -9.02 2.52
N ALA A 25 -10.69 -9.19 1.70
CA ALA A 25 -9.67 -10.20 1.93
C ALA A 25 -8.80 -9.81 3.13
N GLU A 26 -8.41 -10.78 3.95
CA GLU A 26 -7.43 -10.57 5.02
C GLU A 26 -6.00 -10.67 4.46
N PHE A 27 -5.24 -9.58 4.56
CA PHE A 27 -3.83 -9.52 4.16
C PHE A 27 -3.06 -8.46 4.95
N GLU A 28 -1.74 -8.54 4.90
CA GLU A 28 -0.82 -7.49 5.34
C GLU A 28 -0.04 -6.96 4.13
N ALA A 29 -0.10 -5.65 3.88
CA ALA A 29 0.69 -5.01 2.83
C ALA A 29 2.06 -4.59 3.37
N ILE A 30 3.11 -4.93 2.64
CA ILE A 30 4.49 -4.59 2.98
C ILE A 30 5.05 -3.70 1.87
N PHE A 31 5.39 -2.47 2.22
CA PHE A 31 6.10 -1.53 1.36
C PHE A 31 7.60 -1.76 1.48
N VAL A 32 8.27 -2.03 0.37
CA VAL A 32 9.71 -2.25 0.37
C VAL A 32 10.42 -0.93 0.06
N ASP A 33 10.80 -0.21 1.12
CA ASP A 33 11.56 1.02 0.98
C ASP A 33 13.06 0.73 0.83
N HIS A 34 13.60 1.03 -0.35
CA HIS A 34 15.03 0.90 -0.66
C HIS A 34 15.82 2.20 -0.47
N GLU A 35 15.18 3.26 0.02
CA GLU A 35 15.73 4.61 0.22
C GLU A 35 16.32 5.24 -1.05
N THR A 36 15.95 4.72 -2.23
CA THR A 36 16.52 5.07 -3.53
C THR A 36 15.48 5.44 -4.58
N ASP A 37 14.19 5.39 -4.21
CA ASP A 37 13.13 5.92 -5.05
C ASP A 37 13.21 7.44 -5.17
N TRP A 38 12.51 7.99 -6.17
CA TRP A 38 12.41 9.43 -6.38
C TRP A 38 11.64 10.10 -5.23
N PRO A 39 11.95 11.36 -4.87
CA PRO A 39 11.20 12.12 -3.86
C PRO A 39 9.68 12.07 -4.07
N GLU A 40 9.23 12.16 -5.33
CA GLU A 40 7.84 12.12 -5.73
C GLU A 40 7.16 10.79 -5.41
N THR A 41 7.91 9.68 -5.37
CA THR A 41 7.40 8.37 -4.96
C THR A 41 7.05 8.36 -3.47
N TYR A 42 7.89 8.97 -2.63
CA TYR A 42 7.61 9.08 -1.18
C TYR A 42 6.46 10.04 -0.91
N GLU A 43 6.41 11.19 -1.60
CA GLU A 43 5.29 12.13 -1.49
C GLU A 43 3.96 11.47 -1.88
N TYR A 44 3.97 10.70 -2.97
CA TYR A 44 2.84 9.89 -3.38
C TYR A 44 2.46 8.86 -2.30
N PHE A 45 3.44 8.14 -1.75
CA PHE A 45 3.21 7.12 -0.75
C PHE A 45 2.62 7.70 0.55
N ASP A 46 3.14 8.83 1.03
CA ASP A 46 2.61 9.56 2.18
C ASP A 46 1.18 10.03 1.94
N MET A 47 0.89 10.60 0.76
CA MET A 47 -0.46 10.98 0.36
C MET A 47 -1.40 9.77 0.34
N PHE A 48 -0.96 8.64 -0.22
CA PHE A 48 -1.77 7.43 -0.30
C PHE A 48 -2.03 6.80 1.09
N GLN A 49 -1.02 6.75 1.96
CA GLN A 49 -1.20 6.32 3.35
C GLN A 49 -2.19 7.22 4.10
N LYS A 50 -2.14 8.53 3.88
CA LYS A 50 -3.11 9.46 4.44
C LYS A 50 -4.53 9.15 3.93
N TRP A 51 -4.69 8.96 2.62
CA TRP A 51 -5.98 8.61 2.03
C TRP A 51 -6.55 7.31 2.63
N LEU A 52 -5.73 6.26 2.79
CA LEU A 52 -6.14 5.00 3.43
C LEU A 52 -6.63 5.23 4.87
N LYS A 53 -5.87 5.98 5.68
CA LYS A 53 -6.24 6.32 7.07
C LYS A 53 -7.56 7.09 7.14
N ASP A 54 -7.74 8.09 6.28
CA ASP A 54 -8.96 8.90 6.22
C ASP A 54 -10.21 8.05 5.88
N HIS A 55 -10.03 6.92 5.19
CA HIS A 55 -11.09 5.97 4.84
C HIS A 55 -11.18 4.77 5.81
N GLY A 56 -10.39 4.73 6.88
CA GLY A 56 -10.37 3.62 7.85
C GLY A 56 -9.80 2.31 7.29
N LEU A 57 -8.96 2.40 6.26
CA LEU A 57 -8.34 1.26 5.59
C LEU A 57 -6.94 0.96 6.16
N PRO A 58 -6.48 -0.31 6.12
CA PRO A 58 -5.15 -0.67 6.59
C PRO A 58 -4.06 -0.02 5.71
N VAL A 59 -2.98 0.42 6.35
CA VAL A 59 -1.82 1.03 5.67
C VAL A 59 -0.69 0.02 5.46
N PRO A 60 0.07 0.10 4.35
CA PRO A 60 1.25 -0.72 4.18
C PRO A 60 2.30 -0.43 5.26
N ILE A 61 2.93 -1.49 5.76
CA ILE A 61 4.04 -1.43 6.71
C ILE A 61 5.32 -1.19 5.92
N LYS A 62 6.14 -0.24 6.35
CA LYS A 62 7.47 0.03 5.79
C LYS A 62 8.51 -0.92 6.39
#